data_AF-A0A940ZFW8-F1
#
_entry.id   AF-A0A940ZFW8-F1
#
_cell.length_a   1.000
_cell.length_b   1.000
_cell.length_c   1.000
_cell.angle_alpha   90.00
_cell.angle_beta   90.00
_cell.angle_gamma   90.00
#
_symmetry.space_group_name_H-M   'P 1'
#
loop_
_entity.id
_entity.type
_entity.pdbx_description
1 polymer ?
#
loop_
_entity_poly.entity_id
_entity_poly.type
_entity_poly.pdbx_seq_one_letter_code
_entity_poly.pdbx_strand_id
1 'polypeptide(L)' 'LTNLLGKDRQVPVILNTAYPQYRENFMTWGAEAYVIKSSDLTELKQKIREVLDRRKISSKP' A
#
# COMPACT_ATOMS: atom_id res chain seq x y z
N LEU A 1 -8.84 -7.22 -2.75
CA LEU A 1 -8.86 -5.74 -2.69
C LEU A 1 -10.16 -5.13 -3.19
N THR A 2 -10.78 -5.68 -4.24
CA THR A 2 -12.04 -5.19 -4.84
C THR A 2 -13.16 -4.91 -3.83
N ASN A 3 -13.42 -5.81 -2.87
CA ASN A 3 -14.45 -5.60 -1.85
C ASN A 3 -14.10 -4.49 -0.83
N LEU A 4 -12.82 -4.32 -0.51
CA LEU A 4 -12.35 -3.29 0.41
C LEU A 4 -12.46 -1.90 -0.26
N LEU A 5 -11.92 -1.79 -1.46
CA LEU A 5 -11.97 -0.56 -2.27
C LEU A 5 -13.40 -0.23 -2.73
N GLY A 6 -14.26 -1.24 -2.91
CA GLY A 6 -15.68 -1.03 -3.21
C GLY A 6 -16.45 -0.40 -2.05
N LYS A 7 -16.01 -0.63 -0.81
CA LYS A 7 -16.62 -0.03 0.39
C LYS A 7 -16.05 1.34 0.71
N ASP A 8 -14.73 1.50 0.58
CA ASP A 8 -14.06 2.78 0.77
C ASP A 8 -12.81 2.86 -0.10
N ARG A 9 -12.91 3.65 -1.17
CA ARG A 9 -11.78 3.94 -2.08
C ARG A 9 -10.74 4.85 -1.45
N GLN A 10 -11.06 5.46 -0.31
CA GLN A 10 -10.17 6.31 0.45
C GLN A 10 -9.49 5.56 1.60
N VAL A 11 -9.31 4.25 1.55
CA VAL A 11 -8.39 3.54 2.47
C VAL A 11 -7.08 3.23 1.74
N PRO A 12 -5.92 3.67 2.25
CA PRO A 12 -4.66 3.44 1.56
C PRO A 12 -4.20 2.02 1.86
N VAL A 13 -3.80 1.29 0.83
CA VAL A 13 -3.42 -0.12 0.97
C VAL A 13 -1.96 -0.30 0.64
N ILE A 14 -1.21 -0.92 1.54
CA ILE A 14 0.15 -1.41 1.29
C ILE A 14 0.12 -2.94 1.38
N LEU A 15 0.63 -3.62 0.37
CA LEU A 15 0.79 -5.07 0.38
C LEU A 15 2.18 -5.44 0.88
N ASN A 16 2.26 -6.12 2.03
CA ASN A 16 3.51 -6.61 2.61
C ASN A 16 3.54 -8.15 2.58
N THR A 17 4.35 -8.74 1.70
CA THR A 17 4.34 -10.19 1.46
C THR A 17 5.73 -10.75 1.17
N ALA A 18 5.98 -12.00 1.55
CA ALA A 18 7.25 -12.69 1.29
C ALA A 18 7.36 -13.22 -0.15
N TYR A 19 6.31 -13.05 -0.97
CA TYR A 19 6.20 -13.66 -2.29
C TYR A 19 6.29 -12.61 -3.40
N PRO A 20 7.47 -12.27 -3.91
CA PRO A 20 7.67 -11.16 -4.88
C PRO A 20 6.81 -11.27 -6.15
N GLN A 21 6.43 -12.49 -6.53
CA GLN A 21 5.59 -12.79 -7.70
C GLN A 21 4.21 -12.11 -7.66
N TYR A 22 3.70 -11.73 -6.48
CA TYR A 22 2.44 -10.99 -6.39
C TYR A 22 2.56 -9.52 -6.81
N ARG A 23 3.77 -8.98 -6.97
CA ARG A 23 3.98 -7.61 -7.46
C ARG A 23 3.37 -7.41 -8.86
N GLU A 24 3.43 -8.44 -9.69
CA GLU A 24 2.97 -8.41 -11.09
C GLU A 24 1.51 -8.86 -11.25
N ASN A 25 0.88 -9.35 -10.18
CA ASN A 25 -0.51 -9.79 -10.22
C ASN A 25 -1.45 -8.58 -10.32
N PHE A 26 -2.33 -8.55 -11.33
CA PHE A 26 -3.38 -7.55 -11.57
C PHE A 26 -4.21 -7.18 -10.32
N MET A 27 -4.30 -8.12 -9.36
CA MET A 27 -4.97 -7.92 -8.07
C MET A 27 -4.32 -6.85 -7.17
N THR A 28 -3.11 -6.37 -7.48
CA THR A 28 -2.38 -5.34 -6.72
C THR A 28 -2.58 -3.93 -7.25
N TRP A 29 -3.24 -3.75 -8.40
CA TRP A 29 -3.41 -2.44 -9.07
C TRP A 29 -4.18 -1.39 -8.25
N GLY A 30 -4.78 -1.77 -7.13
CA GLY A 30 -5.41 -0.86 -6.17
C GLY A 30 -4.60 -0.59 -4.90
N ALA A 31 -3.36 -1.10 -4.80
CA ALA A 31 -2.46 -0.85 -3.67
C ALA A 31 -1.50 0.29 -3.99
N GLU A 32 -1.22 1.13 -3.00
CA GLU A 32 -0.33 2.28 -3.11
C GLU A 32 1.14 1.91 -3.03
N ALA A 33 1.42 0.73 -2.47
CA ALA A 33 2.75 0.18 -2.44
C ALA A 33 2.72 -1.34 -2.26
N TYR A 34 3.84 -1.93 -2.67
CA TYR A 34 4.14 -3.33 -2.48
C TYR A 34 5.52 -3.42 -1.83
N VAL A 35 5.61 -4.11 -0.69
CA VAL A 35 6.82 -4.25 0.12
C VAL A 35 7.09 -5.73 0.32
N ILE A 36 8.34 -6.15 0.10
CA ILE A 36 8.76 -7.51 0.39
C ILE A 36 8.89 -7.68 1.90
N LYS A 37 8.26 -8.71 2.43
CA LYS A 37 8.34 -9.02 3.85
C LYS A 37 9.79 -9.35 4.21
N SER A 38 10.31 -8.61 5.17
CA SER A 38 11.66 -8.76 5.71
C SER A 38 11.60 -8.67 7.24
N SER A 39 12.62 -9.21 7.91
CA SER A 39 12.85 -8.99 9.33
C SER A 39 13.23 -7.53 9.63
N ASP A 40 13.86 -6.85 8.67
CA ASP A 40 14.07 -5.40 8.72
C ASP A 40 12.79 -4.68 8.27
N LEU A 41 12.18 -3.94 9.19
CA LEU A 41 10.93 -3.21 8.97
C LEU A 41 11.14 -1.78 8.45
N THR A 42 12.38 -1.37 8.18
CA THR A 42 12.72 -0.01 7.76
C THR A 42 11.96 0.40 6.51
N GLU A 43 12.01 -0.43 5.46
CA GLU A 43 11.30 -0.16 4.19
C GLU A 43 9.80 -0.04 4.38
N LEU A 44 9.18 -0.96 5.13
CA LEU A 44 7.75 -0.95 5.40
C LEU A 44 7.33 0.33 6.13
N LYS A 45 8.05 0.69 7.20
CA LYS A 45 7.76 1.88 8.00
C LYS A 45 7.95 3.16 7.20
N GLN A 46 8.95 3.22 6.34
CA GLN A 46 9.16 4.35 5.44
C GLN A 46 7.99 4.49 4.47
N LYS A 47 7.58 3.39 3.83
CA LYS A 47 6.47 3.39 2.87
C LYS A 47 5.13 3.79 3.50
N ILE A 48 4.88 3.38 4.74
CA ILE A 48 3.70 3.83 5.52
C ILE A 48 3.71 5.35 5.68
N ARG A 49 4.84 5.95 6.07
CA ARG A 49 4.94 7.42 6.23
C ARG A 49 4.69 8.14 4.91
N GLU A 50 5.34 7.69 3.84
CA GLU A 50 5.16 8.26 2.49
C GLU A 50 3.69 8.27 2.04
N VAL A 51 2.98 7.16 2.25
CA VAL A 51 1.57 7.03 1.89
C VAL A 51 0.67 7.94 2.74
N LEU A 52 0.93 8.03 4.05
CA LEU A 52 0.18 8.91 4.95
C LEU A 52 0.45 10.40 4.68
N ASP A 53 1.68 10.77 4.32
CA ASP A 53 2.01 12.17 4.04
C ASP A 53 1.43 12.62 2.69
N ARG A 54 1.50 11.78 1.65
CA ARG A 54 0.77 12.01 0.39
C ARG A 54 -0.72 12.25 0.61
N ARG A 55 -1.32 11.48 1.52
CA ARG A 55 -2.72 11.64 1.93
C ARG A 55 -2.99 13.00 2.56
N LYS A 56 -2.18 13.43 3.52
CA LYS A 56 -2.31 14.75 4.16
C LYS A 56 -2.24 15.88 3.14
N ILE A 57 -1.39 15.74 2.12
CA ILE A 57 -1.29 16.70 1.01
C ILE A 57 -2.57 16.70 0.17
N SER A 58 -3.10 15.54 -0.19
CA SER A 58 -4.34 15.41 -0.98
C SER A 58 -5.61 15.83 -0.24
N SER A 59 -5.61 15.84 1.10
CA SER A 59 -6.75 16.26 1.93
C SER A 59 -6.75 17.75 2.27
N LYS A 60 -5.70 18.49 1.91
CA LYS A 60 -5.72 19.96 1.98
C LYS A 60 -6.54 20.49 0.79
N PRO A 61 -7.47 21.44 1.01
CA PRO A 61 -8.24 22.06 -0.06
C PRO A 61 -7.37 22.88 -1.00
#